data_AF-A4JU13-F1
#
_entry.id   AF-A4JU13-F1
#
_cell.length_a   1.000
_cell.length_b   1.000
_cell.length_c   1.000
_cell.angle_alpha   90.00
_cell.angle_beta   90.00
_cell.angle_gamma   90.00
#
_symmetry.space_group_name_H-M   'P 1'
#
loop_
_entity.id
_entity.type
_entity.pdbx_description
1 polymer ?
#
loop_
_entity_poly.entity_id
_entity_poly.type
_entity_poly.pdbx_seq_one_letter_code
_entity_poly.pdbx_strand_id
1 'polypeptide(L)'
;MSGFIAPRPVKPSAILRWCRQAAGLMGRGFAAWLALMVVFCLAIYVLRASAFLSQVVSGIAFLSGIGVAALVDDSKPKSISDVFDVARVQLPITFRYAVCIAAAAAVGGVLLVVFTGHPDLWIRQFYSPRILSVTLDADGLIALNQIFATAVIGLWVFHLGCLLPMVASPFQYHLYSAFGMRWMAAYHRGNGGMPEFNVMTMLIYNTGTMLLILVVWVLAPVVAPVLFAFLSALSYVAFRDIYLGISENRKIAGAVWRNSVGIKPAG
;
A
#
# COMPACT_ATOMS: atom_id res chain seq x y z
N MET A 1 -15.43 21.44 0.89
CA MET A 1 -15.17 21.67 2.34
C MET A 1 -13.70 22.01 2.52
N SER A 2 -13.41 23.27 2.79
CA SER A 2 -12.06 23.87 2.82
C SER A 2 -11.60 24.20 4.25
N GLY A 3 -11.70 23.24 5.16
CA GLY A 3 -11.12 23.33 6.50
C GLY A 3 -9.86 22.47 6.56
N PHE A 4 -8.69 23.09 6.52
CA PHE A 4 -7.40 22.41 6.61
C PHE A 4 -7.06 22.15 8.09
N ILE A 5 -6.69 20.92 8.44
CA ILE A 5 -6.25 20.51 9.78
C ILE A 5 -4.72 20.43 9.74
N ALA A 6 -4.05 21.19 10.61
CA ALA A 6 -2.59 21.12 10.74
C ALA A 6 -2.17 19.71 11.22
N PRO A 7 -1.04 19.16 10.74
CA PRO A 7 -0.54 17.87 11.18
C PRO A 7 -0.39 17.83 12.70
N ARG A 8 -0.87 16.76 13.34
CA ARG A 8 -0.78 16.61 14.80
C ARG A 8 0.51 15.89 15.20
N PRO A 9 1.17 16.33 16.29
CA PRO A 9 2.28 15.59 16.87
C PRO A 9 1.77 14.26 17.45
N VAL A 10 2.47 13.17 17.15
CA VAL A 10 2.19 11.83 17.65
C VAL A 10 3.44 11.21 18.27
N LYS A 11 3.26 10.62 19.45
CA LYS A 11 4.34 9.91 20.15
C LYS A 11 4.69 8.59 19.43
N PRO A 12 5.92 8.09 19.52
CA PRO A 12 6.33 6.81 18.92
C PRO A 12 5.45 5.61 19.30
N SER A 13 4.85 5.63 20.50
CA SER A 13 3.91 4.60 20.96
C SER A 13 2.63 4.50 20.12
N ALA A 14 2.33 5.49 19.27
CA ALA A 14 1.23 5.46 18.32
C ALA A 14 1.33 4.29 17.32
N ILE A 15 2.54 3.83 16.99
CA ILE A 15 2.76 2.75 16.01
C ILE A 15 2.06 1.46 16.44
N LEU A 16 2.13 1.10 17.72
CA LEU A 16 1.44 -0.10 18.23
C LEU A 16 -0.08 0.01 18.08
N ARG A 17 -0.62 1.21 18.34
CA ARG A 17 -2.05 1.50 18.13
C ARG A 17 -2.39 1.40 16.64
N TRP A 18 -1.57 1.95 15.75
CA TRP A 18 -1.79 1.89 14.31
C TRP A 18 -1.78 0.46 13.79
N CYS A 19 -0.82 -0.37 14.22
CA CYS A 19 -0.78 -1.79 13.85
C CYS A 19 -2.05 -2.53 14.28
N ARG A 20 -2.52 -2.31 15.52
CA ARG A 20 -3.77 -2.91 16.00
C ARG A 20 -4.98 -2.47 15.18
N GLN A 21 -5.05 -1.18 14.85
CA GLN A 21 -6.16 -0.65 14.05
C GLN A 21 -6.12 -1.11 12.61
N ALA A 22 -4.94 -1.21 11.99
CA ALA A 22 -4.75 -1.75 10.66
C ALA A 22 -5.21 -3.22 10.60
N ALA A 23 -4.79 -4.05 11.55
CA ALA A 23 -5.27 -5.43 11.69
C ALA A 23 -6.80 -5.47 11.89
N GLY A 24 -7.35 -4.54 12.68
CA GLY A 24 -8.80 -4.38 12.83
C GLY A 24 -9.52 -4.05 11.52
N LEU A 25 -8.95 -3.18 10.67
CA LEU A 25 -9.52 -2.86 9.35
C LEU A 25 -9.46 -4.04 8.38
N MET A 26 -8.40 -4.86 8.46
CA MET A 26 -8.30 -6.11 7.68
C MET A 26 -9.45 -7.06 7.99
N GLY A 27 -9.81 -7.21 9.28
CA GLY A 27 -10.93 -8.06 9.69
C GLY A 27 -12.31 -7.52 9.28
N ARG A 28 -12.53 -6.20 9.37
CA ARG A 28 -13.84 -5.58 9.09
C ARG A 28 -14.25 -5.60 7.63
N GLY A 29 -13.27 -5.54 6.73
CA GLY A 29 -13.46 -5.46 5.29
C GLY A 29 -12.99 -6.69 4.54
N PHE A 30 -13.03 -7.88 5.14
CA PHE A 30 -12.36 -9.08 4.60
C PHE A 30 -12.68 -9.31 3.11
N ALA A 31 -13.95 -9.21 2.72
CA ALA A 31 -14.36 -9.37 1.32
C ALA A 31 -13.76 -8.30 0.38
N ALA A 32 -13.65 -7.05 0.84
CA ALA A 32 -13.04 -5.96 0.08
C ALA A 32 -11.54 -6.17 -0.11
N TRP A 33 -10.85 -6.58 0.95
CA TRP A 33 -9.43 -6.94 0.89
C TRP A 33 -9.20 -8.14 -0.02
N LEU A 34 -10.01 -9.19 0.10
CA LEU A 34 -9.93 -10.37 -0.75
C LEU A 34 -10.14 -10.02 -2.23
N ALA A 35 -11.16 -9.22 -2.56
CA ALA A 35 -11.42 -8.79 -3.93
C ALA A 35 -10.22 -8.05 -4.54
N LEU A 36 -9.66 -7.07 -3.82
CA LEU A 36 -8.48 -6.34 -4.26
C LEU A 36 -7.26 -7.27 -4.42
N MET A 37 -7.05 -8.17 -3.47
CA MET A 37 -5.90 -9.08 -3.49
C MET A 37 -6.00 -10.13 -4.60
N VAL A 38 -7.19 -10.62 -4.93
CA VAL A 38 -7.38 -11.52 -6.08
C VAL A 38 -7.01 -10.79 -7.38
N VAL A 39 -7.48 -9.56 -7.59
CA VAL A 39 -7.13 -8.76 -8.77
C VAL A 39 -5.62 -8.52 -8.84
N PHE A 40 -4.99 -8.19 -7.72
CA PHE A 40 -3.54 -8.03 -7.63
C PHE A 40 -2.77 -9.31 -7.97
N CYS A 41 -3.16 -10.45 -7.39
CA CYS A 41 -2.53 -11.75 -7.66
C CYS A 41 -2.64 -12.13 -9.14
N LEU A 42 -3.80 -11.92 -9.76
CA LEU A 42 -4.01 -12.16 -11.19
C LEU A 42 -3.13 -11.25 -12.05
N ALA A 43 -3.05 -9.95 -11.71
CA ALA A 43 -2.22 -8.99 -12.43
C ALA A 43 -0.72 -9.33 -12.33
N ILE A 44 -0.22 -9.67 -11.14
CA ILE A 44 1.16 -10.12 -10.95
C ILE A 44 1.41 -11.41 -11.73
N TYR A 45 0.49 -12.38 -11.68
CA TYR A 45 0.64 -13.62 -12.44
C TYR A 45 0.76 -13.36 -13.94
N VAL A 46 -0.08 -12.50 -14.51
CA VAL A 46 -0.07 -12.17 -15.95
C VAL A 46 1.17 -11.38 -16.35
N LEU A 47 1.60 -10.41 -15.51
CA LEU A 47 2.71 -9.50 -15.82
C LEU A 47 4.07 -9.97 -15.27
N ARG A 48 4.14 -11.20 -14.74
CA ARG A 48 5.31 -11.78 -14.06
C ARG A 48 6.60 -11.77 -14.89
N ALA A 49 6.48 -11.74 -16.21
CA ALA A 49 7.62 -11.69 -17.13
C ALA A 49 8.47 -10.41 -16.99
N SER A 50 7.93 -9.35 -16.39
CA SER A 50 8.58 -8.04 -16.30
C SER A 50 8.69 -7.57 -14.85
N ALA A 51 9.93 -7.31 -14.40
CA ALA A 51 10.18 -6.73 -13.09
C ALA A 51 9.61 -5.32 -12.99
N PHE A 52 9.74 -4.52 -14.06
CA PHE A 52 9.15 -3.19 -14.17
C PHE A 52 7.62 -3.23 -14.01
N LEU A 53 6.91 -4.08 -14.77
CA LEU A 53 5.45 -4.15 -14.65
C LEU A 53 5.01 -4.70 -13.29
N SER A 54 5.76 -5.63 -12.71
CA SER A 54 5.52 -6.10 -11.35
C SER A 54 5.65 -4.98 -10.33
N GLN A 55 6.65 -4.09 -10.45
CA GLN A 55 6.78 -2.90 -9.61
C GLN A 55 5.60 -1.94 -9.77
N VAL A 56 5.15 -1.70 -11.01
CA VAL A 56 3.97 -0.86 -11.29
C VAL A 56 2.72 -1.44 -10.63
N VAL A 57 2.45 -2.74 -10.81
CA VAL A 57 1.31 -3.42 -10.20
C VAL A 57 1.40 -3.39 -8.68
N SER A 58 2.59 -3.57 -8.09
CA SER A 58 2.79 -3.47 -6.65
C SER A 58 2.44 -2.08 -6.11
N GLY A 59 2.90 -1.02 -6.79
CA GLY A 59 2.57 0.36 -6.42
C GLY A 59 1.06 0.65 -6.51
N ILE A 60 0.40 0.18 -7.58
CA ILE A 60 -1.05 0.34 -7.76
C ILE A 60 -1.81 -0.40 -6.65
N ALA A 61 -1.44 -1.64 -6.35
CA ALA A 61 -2.11 -2.46 -5.34
C ALA A 61 -2.00 -1.85 -3.95
N PHE A 62 -0.81 -1.37 -3.58
CA PHE A 62 -0.59 -0.66 -2.32
C PHE A 62 -1.45 0.61 -2.21
N LEU A 63 -1.38 1.49 -3.22
CA LEU A 63 -2.13 2.75 -3.17
C LEU A 63 -3.64 2.53 -3.23
N SER A 64 -4.12 1.56 -4.02
CA SER A 64 -5.55 1.21 -4.08
C SER A 64 -6.01 0.59 -2.76
N GLY A 65 -5.14 -0.17 -2.08
CA GLY A 65 -5.39 -0.71 -0.75
C GLY A 65 -5.62 0.37 0.30
N ILE A 66 -5.00 1.55 0.16
CA ILE A 66 -5.24 2.70 1.05
C ILE A 66 -6.66 3.24 0.82
N GLY A 67 -7.11 3.33 -0.43
CA GLY A 67 -8.51 3.66 -0.75
C GLY A 67 -9.49 2.65 -0.15
N VAL A 68 -9.19 1.36 -0.25
CA VAL A 68 -9.99 0.30 0.38
C VAL A 68 -9.98 0.45 1.91
N ALA A 69 -8.84 0.74 2.53
CA ALA A 69 -8.75 0.99 3.97
C ALA A 69 -9.66 2.15 4.40
N ALA A 70 -9.68 3.24 3.63
CA ALA A 70 -10.57 4.37 3.87
C ALA A 70 -12.05 4.00 3.70
N LEU A 71 -12.36 3.16 2.71
CA LEU A 71 -13.71 2.67 2.48
C LEU A 71 -14.20 1.79 3.64
N VAL A 72 -13.37 0.86 4.12
CA VAL A 72 -13.74 -0.07 5.20
C VAL A 72 -13.70 0.55 6.59
N ASP A 73 -13.02 1.69 6.75
CA ASP A 73 -13.12 2.51 7.96
C ASP A 73 -14.40 3.36 8.01
N ASP A 74 -15.15 3.49 6.91
CA ASP A 74 -16.43 4.17 6.95
C ASP A 74 -17.48 3.35 7.71
N SER A 75 -18.37 4.05 8.39
CA SER A 75 -19.42 3.47 9.26
C SER A 75 -20.51 2.71 8.51
N LYS A 76 -20.61 2.88 7.19
CA LYS A 76 -21.67 2.31 6.34
C LYS A 76 -21.31 0.91 5.84
N PRO A 77 -22.29 -0.01 5.71
CA PRO A 77 -22.09 -1.28 5.03
C PRO A 77 -21.55 -1.05 3.62
N LYS A 78 -20.60 -1.89 3.18
CA LYS A 78 -19.93 -1.75 1.88
C LYS A 78 -20.16 -2.97 1.01
N SER A 79 -20.37 -2.72 -0.26
CA SER A 79 -20.48 -3.72 -1.32
C SER A 79 -19.13 -3.92 -2.01
N ILE A 80 -19.00 -5.02 -2.75
CA ILE A 80 -17.82 -5.28 -3.59
C ILE A 80 -17.73 -4.23 -4.72
N SER A 81 -18.85 -3.74 -5.24
CA SER A 81 -18.86 -2.67 -6.25
C SER A 81 -18.21 -1.38 -5.74
N ASP A 82 -18.43 -1.03 -4.47
CA ASP A 82 -17.80 0.16 -3.88
C ASP A 82 -16.27 0.07 -3.90
N VAL A 83 -15.71 -1.14 -3.76
CA VAL A 83 -14.27 -1.40 -3.81
C VAL A 83 -13.72 -1.14 -5.20
N PHE A 84 -14.42 -1.63 -6.23
CA PHE A 84 -14.05 -1.40 -7.62
C PHE A 84 -14.20 0.05 -8.02
N ASP A 85 -15.23 0.75 -7.53
CA ASP A 85 -15.42 2.18 -7.80
C ASP A 85 -14.31 3.02 -7.19
N VAL A 86 -13.93 2.76 -5.93
CA VAL A 86 -12.78 3.41 -5.30
C VAL A 86 -11.49 3.14 -6.07
N ALA A 87 -11.23 1.87 -6.41
CA ALA A 87 -10.04 1.50 -7.18
C ALA A 87 -10.03 2.17 -8.57
N ARG A 88 -11.17 2.22 -9.27
CA ARG A 88 -11.32 2.85 -10.59
C ARG A 88 -11.07 4.36 -10.55
N VAL A 89 -11.63 5.05 -9.56
CA VAL A 89 -11.45 6.50 -9.39
C VAL A 89 -10.00 6.84 -9.05
N GLN A 90 -9.35 6.01 -8.24
CA GLN A 90 -7.96 6.23 -7.84
C GLN A 90 -6.95 5.76 -8.89
N LEU A 91 -7.33 4.84 -9.80
CA LEU A 91 -6.42 4.20 -10.77
C LEU A 91 -5.54 5.18 -11.55
N PRO A 92 -6.04 6.30 -12.13
CA PRO A 92 -5.17 7.21 -12.87
C PRO A 92 -4.10 7.87 -12.00
N ILE A 93 -4.42 8.11 -10.73
CA ILE A 93 -3.50 8.71 -9.76
C ILE A 93 -2.48 7.66 -9.32
N THR A 94 -2.94 6.47 -8.93
CA THR A 94 -2.07 5.39 -8.46
C THR A 94 -1.13 4.89 -9.56
N PHE A 95 -1.63 4.77 -10.80
CA PHE A 95 -0.84 4.41 -11.97
C PHE A 95 0.31 5.39 -12.23
N ARG A 96 0.04 6.71 -12.23
CA ARG A 96 1.07 7.73 -12.44
C ARG A 96 2.21 7.61 -11.44
N TYR A 97 1.87 7.45 -10.16
CA TYR A 97 2.87 7.31 -9.11
C TYR A 97 3.66 6.02 -9.22
N ALA A 98 2.98 4.90 -9.46
CA ALA A 98 3.61 3.61 -9.62
C ALA A 98 4.58 3.60 -10.81
N VAL A 99 4.18 4.17 -11.95
CA VAL A 99 5.04 4.28 -13.14
C VAL A 99 6.22 5.21 -12.90
N CYS A 100 6.02 6.39 -12.29
CA CYS A 100 7.14 7.30 -12.02
C CYS A 100 8.21 6.65 -11.14
N ILE A 101 7.80 5.98 -10.06
CA ILE A 101 8.75 5.31 -9.15
C ILE A 101 9.39 4.10 -9.82
N ALA A 102 8.61 3.27 -10.53
CA ALA A 102 9.15 2.11 -11.27
C ALA A 102 10.12 2.55 -12.38
N ALA A 103 9.86 3.67 -13.06
CA ALA A 103 10.75 4.20 -14.09
C ALA A 103 12.05 4.72 -13.48
N ALA A 104 11.99 5.47 -12.38
CA ALA A 104 13.18 5.90 -11.65
C ALA A 104 14.01 4.71 -11.17
N ALA A 105 13.36 3.67 -10.64
CA ALA A 105 14.02 2.44 -10.21
C ALA A 105 14.63 1.66 -11.38
N ALA A 106 13.94 1.58 -12.51
CA ALA A 106 14.47 0.94 -13.71
C ALA A 106 15.69 1.68 -14.25
N VAL A 107 15.66 3.02 -14.34
CA VAL A 107 16.83 3.82 -14.73
C VAL A 107 17.98 3.59 -13.76
N GLY A 108 17.75 3.66 -12.45
CA GLY A 108 18.77 3.39 -11.45
C GLY A 108 19.35 1.98 -11.56
N GLY A 109 18.50 0.97 -11.80
CA GLY A 109 18.91 -0.41 -12.00
C GLY A 109 19.74 -0.62 -13.27
N VAL A 110 19.36 0.01 -14.37
CA VAL A 110 20.13 0.02 -15.63
C VAL A 110 21.49 0.67 -15.43
N LEU A 111 21.52 1.85 -14.80
CA LEU A 111 22.78 2.54 -14.50
C LEU A 111 23.68 1.66 -13.63
N LEU A 112 23.13 1.03 -12.59
CA LEU A 112 23.90 0.15 -11.71
C LEU A 112 24.57 -0.99 -12.47
N VAL A 113 23.85 -1.72 -13.32
CA VAL A 113 24.43 -2.85 -14.07
C VAL A 113 25.45 -2.39 -15.12
N VAL A 114 25.26 -1.21 -15.71
CA VAL A 114 26.26 -0.60 -16.61
C VAL A 114 27.52 -0.23 -15.84
N PHE A 115 27.38 0.43 -14.68
CA PHE A 115 28.52 0.84 -13.84
C PHE A 115 29.28 -0.34 -13.22
N THR A 116 28.62 -1.46 -12.96
CA THR A 116 29.26 -2.68 -12.44
C THR A 116 29.86 -3.56 -13.54
N GLY A 117 29.86 -3.11 -14.80
CA GLY A 117 30.52 -3.81 -15.91
C GLY A 117 29.68 -4.93 -16.56
N HIS A 118 28.38 -4.97 -16.29
CA HIS A 118 27.44 -5.96 -16.84
C HIS A 118 26.32 -5.31 -17.66
N PRO A 119 26.64 -4.52 -18.71
CA PRO A 119 25.63 -3.81 -19.49
C PRO A 119 24.62 -4.77 -20.13
N ASP A 120 25.01 -6.00 -20.50
CA ASP A 120 24.16 -7.04 -21.08
C ASP A 120 22.94 -7.40 -20.21
N LEU A 121 22.99 -7.11 -18.90
CA LEU A 121 21.94 -7.45 -17.96
C LEU A 121 20.82 -6.41 -17.85
N TRP A 122 20.91 -5.25 -18.53
CA TRP A 122 19.92 -4.17 -18.45
C TRP A 122 18.50 -4.63 -18.77
N ILE A 123 18.37 -5.54 -19.74
CA ILE A 123 17.08 -6.04 -20.23
C ILE A 123 16.30 -6.80 -19.15
N ARG A 124 16.97 -7.31 -18.10
CA ARG A 124 16.34 -8.03 -16.99
C ARG A 124 15.35 -7.20 -16.19
N GLN A 125 15.44 -5.86 -16.26
CA GLN A 125 14.45 -4.96 -15.68
C GLN A 125 13.09 -5.05 -16.39
N PHE A 126 13.11 -5.28 -17.71
CA PHE A 126 11.91 -5.29 -18.55
C PHE A 126 11.44 -6.71 -18.86
N TYR A 127 12.35 -7.67 -18.88
CA TYR A 127 12.08 -9.06 -19.25
C TYR A 127 12.98 -10.04 -18.47
N SER A 128 12.36 -10.95 -17.71
CA SER A 128 13.07 -12.01 -16.97
C SER A 128 12.63 -13.40 -17.44
N PRO A 129 13.48 -14.12 -18.21
CA PRO A 129 13.16 -15.47 -18.69
C PRO A 129 12.99 -16.48 -17.54
N ARG A 130 13.66 -16.27 -16.39
CA ARG A 130 13.59 -17.16 -15.23
C ARG A 130 12.19 -17.27 -14.61
N ILE A 131 11.36 -16.24 -14.78
CA ILE A 131 9.99 -16.22 -14.23
C ILE A 131 9.00 -16.89 -15.21
N LEU A 132 9.39 -17.01 -16.49
CA LEU A 132 8.62 -17.71 -17.52
C LEU A 132 8.90 -19.22 -17.53
N SER A 133 10.11 -19.64 -17.15
CA SER A 133 10.49 -21.05 -17.04
C SER A 133 9.95 -21.74 -15.78
N VAL A 134 9.17 -21.04 -14.95
CA VAL A 134 8.41 -21.64 -13.84
C VAL A 134 7.23 -22.39 -14.44
N THR A 135 7.52 -23.49 -15.12
CA THR A 135 6.56 -24.56 -15.35
C THR A 135 6.09 -25.07 -13.99
N LEU A 136 4.83 -25.51 -13.92
CA LEU A 136 4.25 -26.21 -12.78
C LEU A 136 5.01 -27.52 -12.54
N ASP A 137 6.24 -27.42 -12.05
CA ASP A 137 6.94 -28.55 -11.47
C ASP A 137 6.23 -28.93 -10.16
N ALA A 138 6.47 -30.15 -9.67
CA ALA A 138 5.67 -30.78 -8.60
C ALA A 138 5.50 -29.95 -7.30
N ASP A 139 6.31 -28.91 -7.10
CA ASP A 139 6.27 -28.01 -5.94
C ASP A 139 5.64 -26.64 -6.27
N GLY A 140 4.30 -26.60 -6.37
CA GLY A 140 3.54 -25.36 -6.61
C GLY A 140 3.83 -24.21 -5.62
N LEU A 141 4.32 -24.51 -4.42
CA LEU A 141 4.73 -23.51 -3.43
C LEU A 141 6.00 -22.74 -3.86
N ILE A 142 6.97 -23.43 -4.48
CA ILE A 142 8.20 -22.81 -4.97
C ILE A 142 7.88 -21.85 -6.12
N ALA A 143 7.00 -22.27 -7.02
CA ALA A 143 6.52 -21.44 -8.13
C ALA A 143 5.81 -20.17 -7.64
N LEU A 144 4.91 -20.29 -6.66
CA LEU A 144 4.23 -19.15 -6.06
C LEU A 144 5.21 -18.20 -5.36
N ASN A 145 6.19 -18.73 -4.62
CA ASN A 145 7.19 -17.91 -3.95
C ASN A 145 8.01 -17.07 -4.94
N GLN A 146 8.38 -17.63 -6.09
CA GLN A 146 9.13 -16.88 -7.11
C GLN A 146 8.29 -15.76 -7.74
N ILE A 147 7.01 -16.02 -8.03
CA ILE A 147 6.10 -15.02 -8.59
C ILE A 147 5.91 -13.85 -7.60
N PHE A 148 5.66 -14.16 -6.33
CA PHE A 148 5.44 -13.11 -5.33
C PHE A 148 6.72 -12.43 -4.88
N ALA A 149 7.90 -13.07 -4.96
CA ALA A 149 9.17 -12.44 -4.57
C ALA A 149 9.42 -11.15 -5.36
N THR A 150 9.16 -11.15 -6.67
CA THR A 150 9.29 -9.94 -7.50
C THR A 150 8.28 -8.86 -7.10
N ALA A 151 7.05 -9.25 -6.77
CA ALA A 151 6.02 -8.31 -6.31
C ALA A 151 6.40 -7.65 -4.96
N VAL A 152 6.94 -8.44 -4.00
CA VAL A 152 7.38 -7.95 -2.69
C VAL A 152 8.59 -7.01 -2.82
N ILE A 153 9.59 -7.37 -3.65
CA ILE A 153 10.69 -6.43 -3.98
C ILE A 153 10.12 -5.15 -4.60
N GLY A 154 9.14 -5.28 -5.49
CA GLY A 154 8.52 -4.11 -6.10
C GLY A 154 7.83 -3.19 -5.09
N LEU A 155 7.20 -3.76 -4.06
CA LEU A 155 6.66 -2.98 -2.94
C LEU A 155 7.76 -2.28 -2.13
N TRP A 156 8.89 -2.96 -1.90
CA TRP A 156 10.04 -2.40 -1.20
C TRP A 156 10.62 -1.20 -1.95
N VAL A 157 10.86 -1.36 -3.25
CA VAL A 157 11.32 -0.27 -4.14
C VAL A 157 10.31 0.88 -4.16
N PHE A 158 9.01 0.57 -4.21
CA PHE A 158 7.97 1.58 -4.16
C PHE A 158 8.03 2.39 -2.87
N HIS A 159 8.11 1.72 -1.71
CA HIS A 159 8.27 2.39 -0.42
C HIS A 159 9.57 3.21 -0.39
N LEU A 160 10.66 2.74 -1.02
CA LEU A 160 11.95 3.42 -0.98
C LEU A 160 11.88 4.70 -1.80
N GLY A 161 11.24 4.65 -2.96
CA GLY A 161 10.91 5.83 -3.75
C GLY A 161 10.06 6.83 -2.96
N CYS A 162 9.15 6.34 -2.11
CA CYS A 162 8.34 7.18 -1.23
C CYS A 162 9.12 7.80 -0.05
N LEU A 163 10.39 7.42 0.18
CA LEU A 163 11.27 8.03 1.19
C LEU A 163 12.17 9.12 0.64
N LEU A 164 12.36 9.18 -0.69
CA LEU A 164 13.25 10.15 -1.29
C LEU A 164 12.65 11.56 -1.12
N PRO A 165 13.41 12.54 -0.56
CA PRO A 165 12.93 13.89 -0.28
C PRO A 165 12.36 14.62 -1.50
N MET A 166 12.82 14.25 -2.70
CA MET A 166 12.38 14.82 -3.97
C MET A 166 11.08 14.22 -4.51
N VAL A 167 10.63 13.06 -3.98
CA VAL A 167 9.51 12.28 -4.53
C VAL A 167 8.36 12.09 -3.52
N ALA A 168 8.64 11.90 -2.22
CA ALA A 168 7.61 11.92 -1.19
C ALA A 168 8.20 12.03 0.21
N SER A 169 7.53 12.79 1.06
CA SER A 169 7.53 12.45 2.48
C SER A 169 6.61 11.24 2.68
N PRO A 170 6.94 10.32 3.59
CA PRO A 170 6.37 8.98 3.74
C PRO A 170 4.84 8.88 3.85
N PHE A 171 4.12 10.00 3.95
CA PHE A 171 2.66 10.03 4.07
C PHE A 171 1.95 11.09 3.23
N GLN A 172 2.65 11.88 2.40
CA GLN A 172 2.09 13.18 2.06
C GLN A 172 1.48 13.21 0.65
N TYR A 173 2.22 12.92 -0.42
CA TYR A 173 1.71 13.28 -1.76
C TYR A 173 0.70 12.30 -2.33
N HIS A 174 1.00 11.01 -2.21
CA HIS A 174 0.14 9.96 -2.74
C HIS A 174 -1.20 9.91 -2.01
N LEU A 175 -1.18 10.12 -0.70
CA LEU A 175 -2.38 10.06 0.15
C LEU A 175 -3.25 11.30 -0.02
N TYR A 176 -2.69 12.52 0.02
CA TYR A 176 -3.46 13.72 -0.28
C TYR A 176 -4.05 13.70 -1.70
N SER A 177 -3.28 13.21 -2.68
CA SER A 177 -3.79 13.05 -4.05
C SER A 177 -4.86 11.97 -4.15
N ALA A 178 -4.72 10.85 -3.45
CA ALA A 178 -5.74 9.80 -3.36
C ALA A 178 -7.06 10.28 -2.71
N PHE A 179 -6.99 11.34 -1.89
CA PHE A 179 -8.16 12.03 -1.31
C PHE A 179 -8.53 13.34 -2.04
N GLY A 180 -8.10 13.50 -3.30
CA GLY A 180 -8.61 14.54 -4.22
C GLY A 180 -7.84 15.86 -4.21
N MET A 181 -6.69 15.95 -3.54
CA MET A 181 -5.84 17.14 -3.61
C MET A 181 -5.01 17.17 -4.90
N ARG A 182 -4.85 18.35 -5.51
CA ARG A 182 -3.98 18.51 -6.69
C ARG A 182 -2.52 18.27 -6.30
N TRP A 183 -1.77 17.64 -7.20
CA TRP A 183 -0.37 17.23 -7.03
C TRP A 183 0.54 18.27 -6.35
N MET A 184 0.63 19.48 -6.90
CA MET A 184 1.52 20.53 -6.37
C MET A 184 1.08 21.03 -4.99
N ALA A 185 -0.23 21.04 -4.72
CA ALA A 185 -0.75 21.43 -3.42
C ALA A 185 -0.47 20.35 -2.36
N ALA A 186 -0.55 19.06 -2.74
CA ALA A 186 -0.09 17.97 -1.90
C ALA A 186 1.42 18.10 -1.63
N TYR A 187 2.22 18.39 -2.67
CA TYR A 187 3.68 18.60 -2.60
C TYR A 187 4.09 19.62 -1.52
N HIS A 188 3.62 20.86 -1.65
CA HIS A 188 4.01 21.92 -0.72
C HIS A 188 3.50 21.68 0.70
N ARG A 189 2.29 21.11 0.85
CA ARG A 189 1.72 20.83 2.18
C ARG A 189 2.41 19.69 2.90
N GLY A 190 2.88 18.71 2.15
CA GLY A 190 3.66 17.68 2.75
C GLY A 190 4.96 18.24 3.35
N ASN A 191 5.78 18.87 2.53
CA ASN A 191 7.08 19.39 2.99
C ASN A 191 6.96 20.29 4.25
N GLY A 192 5.86 21.02 4.44
CA GLY A 192 5.64 21.84 5.63
C GLY A 192 5.30 21.09 6.93
N GLY A 193 4.92 19.80 6.89
CA GLY A 193 4.43 19.06 8.07
C GLY A 193 5.40 18.06 8.69
N MET A 194 6.49 17.71 8.00
CA MET A 194 7.39 16.62 8.40
C MET A 194 8.54 17.04 9.34
N PRO A 195 9.20 18.21 9.18
CA PRO A 195 10.39 18.55 9.95
C PRO A 195 10.15 18.84 11.44
N GLU A 196 8.95 19.24 11.85
CA GLU A 196 8.75 19.86 13.18
C GLU A 196 8.19 18.93 14.26
N PHE A 197 7.42 17.87 13.93
CA PHE A 197 6.60 17.20 14.96
C PHE A 197 6.70 15.67 15.04
N ASN A 198 7.05 14.95 13.97
CA ASN A 198 6.85 13.49 13.90
C ASN A 198 8.06 12.68 13.42
N VAL A 199 9.24 13.28 13.27
CA VAL A 199 10.43 12.67 12.65
C VAL A 199 10.74 11.27 13.18
N MET A 200 10.81 11.10 14.51
CA MET A 200 11.13 9.79 15.11
C MET A 200 10.06 8.74 14.85
N THR A 201 8.77 9.11 14.98
CA THR A 201 7.66 8.20 14.70
C THR A 201 7.64 7.78 13.24
N MET A 202 7.92 8.70 12.31
CA MET A 202 8.04 8.41 10.89
C MET A 202 9.26 7.53 10.59
N LEU A 203 10.41 7.78 11.23
CA LEU A 203 11.59 6.93 11.07
C LEU A 203 11.30 5.49 11.49
N ILE A 204 10.73 5.28 12.67
CA ILE A 204 10.39 3.94 13.17
C ILE A 204 9.36 3.26 12.24
N TYR A 205 8.34 3.99 11.80
CA TYR A 205 7.37 3.48 10.83
C TYR A 205 8.03 3.01 9.54
N ASN A 206 8.88 3.84 8.92
CA ASN A 206 9.49 3.53 7.64
C ASN A 206 10.51 2.39 7.75
N THR A 207 11.37 2.44 8.76
CA THR A 207 12.32 1.35 9.01
C THR A 207 11.58 0.04 9.31
N GLY A 208 10.54 0.08 10.14
CA GLY A 208 9.75 -1.10 10.49
C GLY A 208 9.02 -1.72 9.29
N THR A 209 8.39 -0.89 8.44
CA THR A 209 7.73 -1.37 7.22
C THR A 209 8.72 -1.93 6.22
N MET A 210 9.87 -1.26 6.01
CA MET A 210 10.94 -1.77 5.14
C MET A 210 11.49 -3.12 5.59
N LEU A 211 11.80 -3.25 6.88
CA LEU A 211 12.28 -4.51 7.45
C LEU A 211 11.22 -5.61 7.32
N LEU A 212 9.95 -5.30 7.58
CA LEU A 212 8.88 -6.27 7.43
C LEU A 212 8.76 -6.79 5.99
N ILE A 213 8.85 -5.89 4.99
CA ILE A 213 8.83 -6.26 3.58
C ILE A 213 10.01 -7.18 3.25
N LEU A 214 11.22 -6.86 3.73
CA LEU A 214 12.40 -7.71 3.53
C LEU A 214 12.27 -9.09 4.18
N VAL A 215 11.75 -9.15 5.42
CA VAL A 215 11.50 -10.41 6.12
C VAL A 215 10.51 -11.27 5.33
N VAL A 216 9.42 -10.70 4.83
CA VAL A 216 8.45 -11.44 4.00
C VAL A 216 9.08 -11.88 2.68
N TRP A 217 9.89 -11.03 2.05
CA TRP A 217 10.59 -11.37 0.81
C TRP A 217 11.54 -12.57 0.99
N VAL A 218 12.25 -12.65 2.11
CA VAL A 218 13.20 -13.75 2.37
C VAL A 218 12.49 -15.01 2.84
N LEU A 219 11.52 -14.89 3.74
CA LEU A 219 10.97 -16.05 4.47
C LEU A 219 9.70 -16.62 3.84
N ALA A 220 8.80 -15.79 3.31
CA ALA A 220 7.48 -16.24 2.85
C ALA A 220 6.81 -15.28 1.84
N PRO A 221 7.34 -15.15 0.61
CA PRO A 221 6.76 -14.27 -0.40
C PRO A 221 5.29 -14.56 -0.69
N VAL A 222 4.83 -15.80 -0.56
CA VAL A 222 3.40 -16.17 -0.74
C VAL A 222 2.44 -15.39 0.16
N VAL A 223 2.92 -14.82 1.27
CA VAL A 223 2.13 -13.98 2.19
C VAL A 223 1.99 -12.53 1.68
N ALA A 224 2.58 -12.18 0.53
CA ALA A 224 2.53 -10.84 -0.06
C ALA A 224 1.12 -10.22 -0.07
N PRO A 225 0.03 -10.89 -0.46
CA PRO A 225 -1.28 -10.24 -0.50
C PRO A 225 -1.72 -9.74 0.89
N VAL A 226 -1.43 -10.51 1.94
CA VAL A 226 -1.73 -10.14 3.34
C VAL A 226 -0.85 -8.96 3.77
N LEU A 227 0.44 -9.00 3.41
CA LEU A 227 1.37 -7.90 3.68
C LEU A 227 0.90 -6.59 3.02
N PHE A 228 0.50 -6.64 1.75
CA PHE A 228 0.02 -5.49 1.00
C PHE A 228 -1.23 -4.90 1.64
N ALA A 229 -2.21 -5.74 1.99
CA ALA A 229 -3.42 -5.31 2.69
C ALA A 229 -3.07 -4.63 4.03
N PHE A 230 -2.20 -5.24 4.83
CA PHE A 230 -1.77 -4.71 6.12
C PHE A 230 -1.06 -3.37 5.99
N LEU A 231 -0.06 -3.26 5.12
CA LEU A 231 0.72 -2.02 4.95
C LEU A 231 -0.11 -0.89 4.37
N SER A 232 -1.07 -1.20 3.49
CA SER A 232 -2.02 -0.22 2.98
C SER A 232 -2.94 0.31 4.07
N ALA A 233 -3.49 -0.59 4.91
CA ALA A 233 -4.30 -0.22 6.06
C ALA A 233 -3.49 0.59 7.08
N LEU A 234 -2.26 0.17 7.37
CA LEU A 234 -1.35 0.85 8.29
C LEU A 234 -1.01 2.27 7.80
N SER A 235 -0.73 2.42 6.51
CA SER A 235 -0.48 3.72 5.88
C SER A 235 -1.67 4.65 6.00
N TYR A 236 -2.88 4.13 5.75
CA TYR A 236 -4.11 4.88 5.93
C TYR A 236 -4.33 5.30 7.39
N VAL A 237 -4.18 4.38 8.35
CA VAL A 237 -4.38 4.67 9.78
C VAL A 237 -3.42 5.76 10.28
N ALA A 238 -2.13 5.64 9.94
CA ALA A 238 -1.13 6.63 10.32
C ALA A 238 -1.42 7.99 9.69
N PHE A 239 -1.80 8.03 8.41
CA PHE A 239 -2.21 9.25 7.73
C PHE A 239 -3.41 9.91 8.40
N ARG A 240 -4.46 9.14 8.70
CA ARG A 240 -5.68 9.66 9.30
C ARG A 240 -5.42 10.23 10.70
N ASP A 241 -4.53 9.62 11.49
CA ASP A 241 -4.24 10.07 12.84
C ASP A 241 -3.46 11.39 12.81
N ILE A 242 -2.42 11.46 11.97
CA ILE A 242 -1.56 12.64 11.85
C ILE A 242 -2.29 13.80 11.17
N TYR A 243 -2.98 13.55 10.06
CA TYR A 243 -3.48 14.63 9.18
C TYR A 243 -4.98 14.86 9.28
N LEU A 244 -5.77 13.87 9.71
CA LEU A 244 -7.21 14.02 9.92
C LEU A 244 -7.58 14.12 11.41
N GLY A 245 -6.64 13.85 12.31
CA GLY A 245 -6.85 13.89 13.76
C GLY A 245 -7.80 12.83 14.29
N ILE A 246 -8.04 11.75 13.53
CA ILE A 246 -8.92 10.64 13.91
C ILE A 246 -8.02 9.48 14.38
N SER A 247 -7.95 9.28 15.68
CA SER A 247 -7.02 8.32 16.28
C SER A 247 -7.56 6.90 16.37
N GLU A 248 -8.84 6.66 16.09
CA GLU A 248 -9.52 5.36 16.24
C GLU A 248 -10.30 4.97 14.98
N ASN A 249 -10.42 3.67 14.73
CA ASN A 249 -11.31 3.16 13.68
C ASN A 249 -12.76 3.58 13.97
N ARG A 250 -13.51 4.03 12.96
CA ARG A 250 -14.91 4.44 13.18
C ARG A 250 -15.74 3.24 13.63
N LYS A 251 -16.74 3.47 14.48
CA LYS A 251 -17.68 2.40 14.85
C LYS A 251 -18.53 2.09 13.61
N ILE A 252 -18.65 0.80 13.26
CA ILE A 252 -19.59 0.36 12.22
C ILE A 252 -20.99 0.74 12.71
N ALA A 253 -21.83 1.30 11.84
CA ALA A 253 -23.22 1.65 12.17
C ALA A 253 -24.07 0.44 12.61
N GLY A 254 -23.52 -0.77 12.58
CA GLY A 254 -24.14 -2.04 12.98
C GLY A 254 -24.21 -2.33 14.49
N ALA A 255 -23.82 -1.40 15.38
CA ALA A 255 -24.16 -1.50 16.81
C ALA A 255 -25.46 -0.76 17.18
N VAL A 256 -25.92 0.17 16.34
CA VAL A 256 -27.21 0.85 16.53
C VAL A 256 -28.36 0.02 15.97
N TRP A 257 -28.11 -0.80 14.93
CA TRP A 257 -29.16 -1.63 14.33
C TRP A 257 -29.70 -2.71 15.29
N ARG A 258 -28.90 -3.18 16.25
CA ARG A 258 -29.36 -4.11 17.30
C ARG A 258 -30.17 -3.44 18.42
N ASN A 259 -30.12 -2.12 18.54
CA ASN A 259 -30.89 -1.36 19.54
C ASN A 259 -32.04 -0.54 18.92
N SER A 260 -32.12 -0.42 17.58
CA SER A 260 -33.18 0.31 16.88
C SER A 260 -34.25 -0.59 16.28
N VAL A 261 -34.07 -1.91 16.30
CA VAL A 261 -35.12 -2.86 15.96
C VAL A 261 -35.53 -3.53 17.26
N GLY A 262 -36.61 -3.03 17.86
CA GLY A 262 -37.17 -3.51 19.12
C GLY A 262 -37.71 -4.94 19.03
N ILE A 263 -36.82 -5.92 18.91
CA ILE A 263 -37.14 -7.32 19.12
C ILE A 263 -37.11 -7.55 20.63
N LYS A 264 -38.27 -7.46 21.27
CA LYS A 264 -38.45 -7.98 22.63
C LYS A 264 -38.19 -9.50 22.61
N PRO A 265 -37.50 -10.05 23.62
CA PRO A 265 -37.43 -11.50 23.77
C PRO A 265 -38.85 -12.05 23.98
N ALA A 266 -39.18 -13.13 23.25
CA ALA A 266 -40.43 -13.85 23.44
C ALA A 266 -40.44 -14.46 24.86
N GLY A 267 -41.49 -14.14 25.61
CA GLY A 267 -41.95 -14.97 26.72
C GLY A 267 -42.77 -16.14 26.20
#